data_AF-A0A9W8WA56-F1
#
_entry.id   AF-A0A9W8WA56-F1
#
_cell.length_a   1.000
_cell.length_b   1.000
_cell.length_c   1.000
_cell.angle_alpha   90.00
_cell.angle_beta   90.00
_cell.angle_gamma   90.00
#
_symmetry.space_group_name_H-M   'P 1'
#
loop_
_entity.id
_entity.type
_entity.pdbx_description
1 polymer ?
#
loop_
_entity_poly.entity_id
_entity_poly.type
_entity_poly.pdbx_seq_one_letter_code
_entity_poly.pdbx_strand_id
1 'polypeptide(L)'
;MSSDYTKLSSENNRGKARIHRLQEDLRREKARVRQLKEEIRDQEHVIAKVHSNAISLLSSNVSSDFPDDKIRRELDSLFHGIARDWCLDFHATDEIDESSAAAVLMSNNVLACDPDLPAHLRINMRDETAAPVLLQAALAKFLCDSFLTEPFFLQDWLPKISDAAFKGTNIDAITTWRVQTVQYLEVAFPPSRRFFEERAEGFVRQYACLLQQVHEDTLLELAKLMGQFYKLAMQLWKRHALISVEGLEQENLKHFRSAQPDMEAEDSVLRGGGGENFDGRPVQVMVRPRIVSQLVHQDGQLADRVVWAKAVVWVSST
;
A
#
# COMPACT_ATOMS: atom_id res chain seq x y z
N MET A 1 -7.11 -100.16 -8.61
CA MET A 1 -5.91 -99.34 -8.91
C MET A 1 -6.14 -98.16 -9.87
N SER A 2 -7.20 -98.13 -10.71
CA SER A 2 -7.43 -97.02 -11.66
C SER A 2 -8.04 -95.74 -11.06
N SER A 3 -8.79 -95.86 -9.94
CA SER A 3 -9.52 -94.74 -9.31
C SER A 3 -8.67 -93.78 -8.48
N ASP A 4 -7.59 -94.27 -7.84
CA ASP A 4 -6.74 -93.42 -6.99
C ASP A 4 -5.79 -92.55 -7.83
N TYR A 5 -5.34 -93.09 -8.97
CA TYR A 5 -4.47 -92.38 -9.91
C TYR A 5 -5.20 -91.21 -10.59
N THR A 6 -6.48 -91.38 -10.92
CA THR A 6 -7.34 -90.30 -11.47
C THR A 6 -7.60 -89.22 -10.43
N LYS A 7 -7.81 -89.59 -9.17
CA LYS A 7 -8.02 -88.64 -8.06
C LYS A 7 -6.76 -87.81 -7.79
N LEU A 8 -5.60 -88.45 -7.70
CA LEU A 8 -4.29 -87.81 -7.55
C LEU A 8 -3.94 -86.88 -8.72
N SER A 9 -4.26 -87.28 -9.96
CA SER A 9 -4.08 -86.44 -11.15
C SER A 9 -4.96 -85.18 -11.10
N SER A 10 -6.21 -85.32 -10.64
CA SER A 10 -7.13 -84.18 -10.49
C SER A 10 -6.67 -83.18 -9.43
N GLU A 11 -6.16 -83.67 -8.29
CA GLU A 11 -5.63 -82.83 -7.21
C GLU A 11 -4.35 -82.11 -7.61
N ASN A 12 -3.45 -82.79 -8.32
CA ASN A 12 -2.23 -82.19 -8.86
C ASN A 12 -2.54 -81.09 -9.88
N ASN A 13 -3.50 -81.32 -10.77
CA ASN A 13 -3.96 -80.30 -11.72
C ASN A 13 -4.60 -79.10 -11.00
N ARG A 14 -5.36 -79.33 -9.93
CA ARG A 14 -5.95 -78.27 -9.10
C ARG A 14 -4.89 -77.48 -8.34
N GLY A 15 -3.84 -78.15 -7.85
CA GLY A 15 -2.67 -77.52 -7.24
C GLY A 15 -1.91 -76.63 -8.22
N LYS A 16 -1.64 -77.12 -9.43
CA LYS A 16 -0.99 -76.35 -10.50
C LYS A 16 -1.81 -75.11 -10.90
N ALA A 17 -3.13 -75.25 -11.04
CA ALA A 17 -4.01 -74.13 -11.33
C ALA A 17 -4.00 -73.06 -10.21
N ARG A 18 -3.91 -73.48 -8.95
CA ARG A 18 -3.82 -72.57 -7.80
C ARG A 18 -2.48 -71.83 -7.74
N ILE A 19 -1.37 -72.52 -8.02
CA ILE A 19 -0.04 -71.92 -8.10
C ILE A 19 0.00 -70.87 -9.21
N HIS A 20 -0.55 -71.18 -10.39
CA HIS A 20 -0.58 -70.23 -11.51
C HIS A 20 -1.38 -68.96 -11.16
N ARG A 21 -2.55 -69.10 -10.51
CA ARG A 21 -3.34 -67.93 -10.05
C ARG A 21 -2.58 -67.07 -9.05
N LEU A 22 -1.94 -67.69 -8.05
CA LEU A 22 -1.15 -66.98 -7.05
C LEU A 22 0.06 -66.27 -7.67
N GLN A 23 0.69 -66.85 -8.70
CA GLN A 23 1.77 -66.20 -9.44
C GLN A 23 1.28 -64.98 -10.24
N GLU A 24 0.09 -65.09 -10.86
CA GLU A 24 -0.58 -63.98 -11.56
C GLU A 24 -0.90 -62.83 -10.60
N ASP A 25 -1.46 -63.15 -9.43
CA ASP A 25 -1.84 -62.19 -8.40
C ASP A 25 -0.60 -61.52 -7.80
N LEU A 26 0.47 -62.28 -7.53
CA LEU A 26 1.75 -61.75 -7.06
C LEU A 26 2.36 -60.79 -8.10
N ARG A 27 2.24 -61.10 -9.40
CA ARG A 27 2.69 -60.20 -10.47
C ARG A 27 1.89 -58.91 -10.50
N ARG A 28 0.55 -59.00 -10.39
CA ARG A 28 -0.34 -57.83 -10.35
C ARG A 28 -0.05 -56.94 -9.15
N GLU A 29 0.13 -57.52 -7.97
CA GLU A 29 0.43 -56.69 -6.79
C GLU A 29 1.84 -56.10 -6.80
N LYS A 30 2.83 -56.79 -7.36
CA LYS A 30 4.15 -56.19 -7.60
C LYS A 30 4.12 -55.04 -8.62
N ALA A 31 3.14 -55.02 -9.52
CA ALA A 31 2.93 -53.89 -10.43
C ALA A 31 2.27 -52.71 -9.69
N ARG A 32 1.21 -52.97 -8.91
CA ARG A 32 0.54 -51.94 -8.08
C ARG A 32 1.48 -51.28 -7.09
N VAL A 33 2.30 -52.06 -6.38
CA VAL A 33 3.28 -51.52 -5.43
C VAL A 33 4.32 -50.63 -6.12
N ARG A 34 4.69 -50.93 -7.38
CA ARG A 34 5.60 -50.07 -8.15
C ARG A 34 4.93 -48.75 -8.52
N GLN A 35 3.70 -48.82 -9.02
CA GLN A 35 2.93 -47.63 -9.39
C GLN A 35 2.70 -46.70 -8.17
N LEU A 36 2.29 -47.26 -7.04
CA LEU A 36 2.08 -46.48 -5.80
C LEU A 36 3.38 -45.81 -5.30
N LYS A 37 4.54 -46.48 -5.45
CA LYS A 37 5.83 -45.87 -5.10
C LYS A 37 6.22 -44.71 -6.00
N GLU A 38 5.81 -44.75 -7.26
CA GLU A 38 6.05 -43.68 -8.23
C GLU A 38 5.14 -42.48 -7.93
N GLU A 39 3.85 -42.72 -7.67
CA GLU A 39 2.90 -41.69 -7.23
C GLU A 39 3.33 -41.01 -5.93
N ILE A 40 3.85 -41.76 -4.95
CA ILE A 40 4.38 -41.20 -3.70
C ILE A 40 5.55 -40.26 -3.98
N ARG A 41 6.49 -40.65 -4.85
CA ARG A 41 7.63 -39.79 -5.22
C ARG A 41 7.19 -38.51 -5.91
N ASP A 42 6.20 -38.60 -6.79
CA ASP A 42 5.66 -37.42 -7.48
C ASP A 42 4.97 -36.48 -6.49
N GLN A 43 4.18 -37.04 -5.56
CA GLN A 43 3.55 -36.26 -4.48
C GLN A 43 4.58 -35.62 -3.55
N GLU A 44 5.62 -36.35 -3.14
CA GLU A 44 6.72 -35.81 -2.33
C GLU A 44 7.44 -34.65 -3.05
N HIS A 45 7.65 -34.78 -4.37
CA HIS A 45 8.26 -33.71 -5.17
C HIS A 45 7.36 -32.46 -5.23
N VAL A 46 6.06 -32.64 -5.43
CA VAL A 46 5.09 -31.54 -5.43
C VAL A 46 5.03 -30.86 -4.06
N ILE A 47 4.95 -31.65 -2.98
CA ILE A 47 4.94 -31.13 -1.61
C ILE A 47 6.23 -30.37 -1.30
N ALA A 48 7.40 -30.90 -1.67
CA ALA A 48 8.67 -30.22 -1.47
C ALA A 48 8.74 -28.89 -2.23
N LYS A 49 8.22 -28.84 -3.46
CA LYS A 49 8.14 -27.61 -4.26
C LYS A 49 7.19 -26.59 -3.65
N VAL A 50 6.03 -27.03 -3.16
CA VAL A 50 5.06 -26.17 -2.47
C VAL A 50 5.65 -25.63 -1.16
N HIS A 51 6.28 -26.48 -0.35
CA HIS A 51 6.93 -26.07 0.89
C HIS A 51 8.08 -25.09 0.63
N SER A 52 8.93 -25.35 -0.37
CA SER A 52 10.01 -24.44 -0.76
C SER A 52 9.48 -23.07 -1.18
N ASN A 53 8.41 -23.04 -1.99
CA ASN A 53 7.77 -21.80 -2.40
C ASN A 53 7.13 -21.07 -1.22
N ALA A 54 6.46 -21.78 -0.31
CA ALA A 54 5.86 -21.19 0.89
C ALA A 54 6.92 -20.63 1.84
N ILE A 55 8.03 -21.35 2.05
CA ILE A 55 9.17 -20.88 2.85
C ILE A 55 9.83 -19.66 2.20
N SER A 56 9.96 -19.66 0.86
CA SER A 56 10.46 -18.51 0.12
C SER A 56 9.55 -17.29 0.29
N LEU A 57 8.23 -17.48 0.21
CA LEU A 57 7.24 -16.41 0.45
C LEU A 57 7.28 -15.88 1.90
N LEU A 58 7.40 -16.77 2.87
CA LEU A 58 7.54 -16.39 4.28
C LEU A 58 8.87 -15.65 4.51
N SER A 59 9.95 -16.10 3.87
CA SER A 59 11.25 -15.45 3.92
C SER A 59 11.25 -14.08 3.24
N SER A 60 10.56 -13.91 2.12
CA SER A 60 10.42 -12.59 1.46
C SER A 60 9.55 -11.63 2.27
N ASN A 61 8.60 -12.15 3.05
CA ASN A 61 7.76 -11.34 3.93
C ASN A 61 8.48 -10.94 5.23
N VAL A 62 9.44 -11.73 5.72
CA VAL A 62 10.23 -11.44 6.93
C VAL A 62 11.51 -10.65 6.61
N SER A 63 12.06 -10.81 5.40
CA SER A 63 13.27 -10.12 4.93
C SER A 63 12.91 -9.23 3.73
N SER A 64 12.21 -8.12 3.98
CA SER A 64 12.08 -7.09 2.95
C SER A 64 13.45 -6.43 2.74
N ASP A 65 13.86 -6.27 1.48
CA ASP A 65 15.09 -5.54 1.09
C ASP A 65 15.09 -4.07 1.58
N PHE A 66 13.94 -3.59 2.07
CA PHE A 66 13.75 -2.31 2.73
C PHE A 66 13.00 -2.49 4.06
N PRO A 67 13.69 -2.42 5.21
CA PRO A 67 13.07 -2.53 6.53
C PRO A 67 12.03 -1.42 6.76
N ASP A 68 10.99 -1.72 7.52
CA ASP A 68 9.88 -0.79 7.79
C ASP A 68 10.38 0.56 8.33
N ASP A 69 11.35 0.53 9.24
CA ASP A 69 11.93 1.72 9.86
C ASP A 69 12.70 2.60 8.86
N LYS A 70 13.16 2.02 7.75
CA LYS A 70 13.79 2.77 6.67
C LYS A 70 12.75 3.52 5.85
N ILE A 71 11.64 2.87 5.48
CA ILE A 71 10.54 3.54 4.77
C ILE A 71 9.96 4.68 5.61
N ARG A 72 9.71 4.44 6.91
CA ARG A 72 9.22 5.48 7.82
C ARG A 72 10.15 6.69 7.86
N ARG A 73 11.47 6.46 8.04
CA ARG A 73 12.46 7.54 8.05
C ARG A 73 12.57 8.28 6.73
N GLU A 74 12.48 7.59 5.59
CA GLU A 74 12.54 8.24 4.28
C GLU A 74 11.27 9.03 3.97
N LEU A 75 10.09 8.53 4.33
CA LEU A 75 8.83 9.31 4.25
C LEU A 75 8.91 10.55 5.15
N ASP A 76 9.38 10.39 6.38
CA ASP A 76 9.54 11.48 7.33
C ASP A 76 10.53 12.54 6.81
N SER A 77 11.69 12.11 6.33
CA SER A 77 12.70 12.99 5.73
C SER A 77 12.19 13.69 4.47
N LEU A 78 11.36 13.04 3.66
CA LEU A 78 10.79 13.65 2.46
C LEU A 78 9.78 14.73 2.83
N PHE A 79 8.84 14.44 3.75
CA PHE A 79 7.81 15.38 4.12
C PHE A 79 8.29 16.54 5.00
N HIS A 80 9.12 16.27 6.02
CA HIS A 80 9.60 17.28 6.96
C HIS A 80 10.87 18.01 6.49
N GLY A 81 11.60 17.46 5.53
CA GLY A 81 12.76 18.10 4.91
C GLY A 81 12.40 18.60 3.52
N ILE A 82 12.67 17.77 2.50
CA ILE A 82 12.69 18.17 1.09
C ILE A 82 11.40 18.87 0.63
N ALA A 83 10.23 18.31 0.95
CA ALA A 83 8.96 18.87 0.54
C ALA A 83 8.61 20.15 1.31
N ARG A 84 8.90 20.18 2.61
CA ARG A 84 8.71 21.38 3.43
C ARG A 84 9.58 22.53 2.94
N ASP A 85 10.87 22.26 2.72
CA ASP A 85 11.83 23.27 2.24
C ASP A 85 11.39 23.84 0.89
N TRP A 86 10.98 22.97 -0.04
CA TRP A 86 10.43 23.40 -1.32
C TRP A 86 9.19 24.30 -1.14
N CYS A 87 8.25 23.94 -0.24
CA CYS A 87 7.09 24.78 0.03
C CYS A 87 7.46 26.13 0.66
N LEU A 88 8.47 26.16 1.54
CA LEU A 88 8.96 27.40 2.14
C LEU A 88 9.61 28.30 1.10
N ASP A 89 10.33 27.75 0.13
CA ASP A 89 11.01 28.53 -0.90
C ASP A 89 10.07 29.06 -1.99
N PHE A 90 8.93 28.38 -2.24
CA PHE A 90 8.07 28.65 -3.40
C PHE A 90 6.61 29.00 -3.10
N HIS A 91 6.25 29.26 -1.84
CA HIS A 91 4.91 29.74 -1.48
C HIS A 91 4.59 31.12 -2.08
N ALA A 92 3.30 31.42 -2.22
CA ALA A 92 2.83 32.74 -2.62
C ALA A 92 3.25 33.80 -1.59
N THR A 93 3.91 34.86 -2.07
CA THR A 93 4.32 36.02 -1.26
C THR A 93 3.32 37.18 -1.35
N ASP A 94 2.46 37.18 -2.37
CA ASP A 94 1.35 38.11 -2.55
C ASP A 94 0.09 37.61 -1.81
N GLU A 95 -0.91 38.49 -1.64
CA GLU A 95 -2.18 38.12 -1.01
C GLU A 95 -2.86 36.95 -1.76
N ILE A 96 -3.12 35.86 -1.04
CA ILE A 96 -3.86 34.70 -1.58
C ILE A 96 -5.33 35.10 -1.80
N ASP A 97 -5.86 34.83 -2.99
CA ASP A 97 -7.31 34.85 -3.21
C ASP A 97 -7.97 33.71 -2.43
N GLU A 98 -8.42 34.05 -1.21
CA GLU A 98 -9.04 33.14 -0.24
C GLU A 98 -10.20 32.33 -0.84
N SER A 99 -11.02 32.94 -1.72
CA SER A 99 -12.19 32.24 -2.28
C SER A 99 -11.77 31.15 -3.26
N SER A 100 -10.82 31.46 -4.15
CA SER A 100 -10.27 30.52 -5.12
C SER A 100 -9.46 29.42 -4.43
N ALA A 101 -8.58 29.80 -3.49
CA ALA A 101 -7.74 28.86 -2.74
C ALA A 101 -8.60 27.92 -1.88
N ALA A 102 -9.59 28.43 -1.15
CA ALA A 102 -10.46 27.60 -0.34
C ALA A 102 -11.27 26.61 -1.19
N ALA A 103 -11.79 27.02 -2.35
CA ALA A 103 -12.50 26.11 -3.26
C ALA A 103 -11.62 24.96 -3.75
N VAL A 104 -10.38 25.24 -4.16
CA VAL A 104 -9.42 24.22 -4.58
C VAL A 104 -9.03 23.31 -3.42
N LEU A 105 -8.74 23.86 -2.24
CA LEU A 105 -8.30 23.06 -1.09
C LEU A 105 -9.43 22.20 -0.49
N MET A 106 -10.67 22.71 -0.43
CA MET A 106 -11.83 21.93 0.02
C MET A 106 -12.16 20.80 -0.95
N SER A 107 -12.14 21.07 -2.27
CA SER A 107 -12.43 20.03 -3.28
C SER A 107 -11.42 18.88 -3.30
N ASN A 108 -10.23 19.09 -2.73
CA ASN A 108 -9.18 18.08 -2.60
C ASN A 108 -9.07 17.52 -1.16
N ASN A 109 -10.03 17.80 -0.27
CA ASN A 109 -10.05 17.37 1.13
C ASN A 109 -8.79 17.76 1.92
N VAL A 110 -8.17 18.89 1.56
CA VAL A 110 -7.06 19.51 2.29
C VAL A 110 -7.61 20.44 3.37
N LEU A 111 -8.67 21.19 3.03
CA LEU A 111 -9.36 22.13 3.91
C LEU A 111 -10.70 21.55 4.37
N ALA A 112 -11.00 21.67 5.66
CA ALA A 112 -12.29 21.26 6.19
C ALA A 112 -13.42 22.14 5.62
N CYS A 113 -14.44 21.48 5.07
CA CYS A 113 -15.66 22.13 4.61
C CYS A 113 -16.70 22.07 5.73
N ASP A 114 -16.57 22.96 6.72
CA ASP A 114 -17.56 23.14 7.78
C ASP A 114 -18.09 24.59 7.78
N PRO A 115 -19.31 24.81 7.27
CA PRO A 115 -19.89 26.15 7.19
C PRO A 115 -20.21 26.72 8.58
N ASP A 116 -20.42 25.87 9.58
CA ASP A 116 -20.82 26.26 10.94
C ASP A 116 -19.60 26.56 11.83
N LEU A 117 -18.39 26.24 11.36
CA LEU A 117 -17.16 26.49 12.10
C LEU A 117 -16.94 28.01 12.31
N PRO A 118 -16.78 28.51 13.55
CA PRO A 118 -16.52 29.92 13.83
C PRO A 118 -15.28 30.47 13.12
N ALA A 119 -15.31 31.74 12.71
CA ALA A 119 -14.22 32.37 11.96
C ALA A 119 -12.86 32.36 12.67
N HIS A 120 -12.83 32.45 14.01
CA HIS A 120 -11.59 32.39 14.80
C HIS A 120 -10.96 30.98 14.85
N LEU A 121 -11.72 29.94 14.50
CA LEU A 121 -11.19 28.57 14.37
C LEU A 121 -10.75 28.25 12.94
N ARG A 122 -10.99 29.16 11.99
CA ARG A 122 -10.57 29.00 10.59
C ARG A 122 -9.13 29.50 10.42
N ILE A 123 -8.39 28.86 9.53
CA ILE A 123 -7.09 29.38 9.12
C ILE A 123 -7.27 30.72 8.43
N ASN A 124 -6.54 31.74 8.87
CA ASN A 124 -6.54 33.03 8.21
C ASN A 124 -5.57 32.95 7.02
N MET A 125 -6.09 32.79 5.81
CA MET A 125 -5.26 32.66 4.59
C MET A 125 -4.47 33.91 4.24
N ARG A 126 -4.77 35.06 4.88
CA ARG A 126 -4.04 36.32 4.72
C ARG A 126 -2.84 36.42 5.67
N ASP A 127 -2.71 35.49 6.60
CA ASP A 127 -1.53 35.41 7.46
C ASP A 127 -0.34 34.90 6.64
N GLU A 128 0.82 35.53 6.82
CA GLU A 128 2.07 35.17 6.14
C GLU A 128 2.47 33.72 6.41
N THR A 129 2.06 33.16 7.55
CA THR A 129 2.33 31.76 7.91
C THR A 129 1.38 30.75 7.26
N ALA A 130 0.25 31.18 6.71
CA ALA A 130 -0.75 30.28 6.15
C ALA A 130 -0.34 29.72 4.79
N ALA A 131 0.23 30.56 3.91
CA ALA A 131 0.67 30.18 2.57
C ALA A 131 1.56 28.91 2.55
N PRO A 132 2.67 28.83 3.32
CA PRO A 132 3.52 27.65 3.32
C PRO A 132 2.82 26.41 3.89
N VAL A 133 1.99 26.56 4.93
CA VAL A 133 1.22 25.44 5.52
C VAL A 133 0.22 24.87 4.52
N LEU A 134 -0.53 25.74 3.83
CA LEU A 134 -1.50 25.34 2.82
C LEU A 134 -0.84 24.71 1.60
N LEU A 135 0.30 25.24 1.16
CA LEU A 135 1.07 24.67 0.06
C LEU A 135 1.64 23.30 0.42
N GLN A 136 2.17 23.14 1.63
CA GLN A 136 2.64 21.84 2.14
C GLN A 136 1.49 20.83 2.19
N ALA A 137 0.33 21.25 2.66
CA ALA A 137 -0.88 20.44 2.72
C ALA A 137 -1.33 19.96 1.33
N ALA A 138 -1.38 20.89 0.37
CA ALA A 138 -1.69 20.61 -1.02
C ALA A 138 -0.69 19.64 -1.64
N LEU A 139 0.62 19.85 -1.44
CA LEU A 139 1.67 19.00 -1.99
C LEU A 139 1.60 17.59 -1.40
N ALA A 140 1.46 17.46 -0.08
CA ALA A 140 1.38 16.16 0.58
C ALA A 140 0.17 15.36 0.11
N LYS A 141 -1.00 16.00 0.00
CA LYS A 141 -2.21 15.38 -0.54
C LYS A 141 -2.03 14.97 -2.00
N PHE A 142 -1.50 15.86 -2.84
CA PHE A 142 -1.28 15.59 -4.26
C PHE A 142 -0.33 14.41 -4.48
N LEU A 143 0.75 14.30 -3.71
CA LEU A 143 1.68 13.16 -3.77
C LEU A 143 0.97 11.85 -3.40
N CYS A 144 0.21 11.85 -2.30
CA CYS A 144 -0.51 10.65 -1.88
C CYS A 144 -1.60 10.25 -2.89
N ASP A 145 -2.32 11.21 -3.46
CA ASP A 145 -3.34 10.93 -4.49
C ASP A 145 -2.72 10.40 -5.78
N SER A 146 -1.58 10.98 -6.17
CA SER A 146 -0.88 10.61 -7.40
C SER A 146 -0.26 9.21 -7.37
N PHE A 147 0.17 8.74 -6.19
CA PHE A 147 1.04 7.56 -6.08
C PHE A 147 0.58 6.50 -5.07
N LEU A 148 -0.28 6.84 -4.10
CA LEU A 148 -0.69 5.93 -3.01
C LEU A 148 -2.20 5.66 -2.93
N THR A 149 -3.00 6.23 -3.83
CA THR A 149 -4.45 5.96 -3.88
C THR A 149 -4.79 4.81 -4.84
N GLU A 150 -4.03 4.65 -5.91
CA GLU A 150 -4.24 3.62 -6.94
C GLU A 150 -2.94 2.87 -7.19
N PRO A 151 -2.91 1.52 -7.07
CA PRO A 151 -1.66 0.75 -7.22
C PRO A 151 -1.11 0.74 -8.66
N PHE A 152 -1.95 1.02 -9.65
CA PHE A 152 -1.61 0.93 -11.07
C PHE A 152 -1.37 2.29 -11.74
N PHE A 153 -1.05 3.32 -10.96
CA PHE A 153 -0.87 4.71 -11.41
C PHE A 153 0.18 4.91 -12.54
N LEU A 154 1.02 3.89 -12.81
CA LEU A 154 1.95 3.91 -13.92
C LEU A 154 1.25 3.84 -15.28
N GLN A 155 0.02 3.31 -15.37
CA GLN A 155 -0.68 3.04 -16.61
C GLN A 155 -2.19 3.32 -16.50
N ASP A 156 -2.69 4.26 -17.31
CA ASP A 156 -4.09 4.71 -17.26
C ASP A 156 -5.11 3.72 -17.85
N TRP A 157 -4.64 2.72 -18.61
CA TRP A 157 -5.51 1.71 -19.22
C TRP A 157 -5.88 0.57 -18.25
N LEU A 158 -5.23 0.50 -17.09
CA LEU A 158 -5.63 -0.43 -16.04
C LEU A 158 -6.84 0.12 -15.29
N PRO A 159 -7.75 -0.76 -14.82
CA PRO A 159 -8.90 -0.31 -14.06
C PRO A 159 -8.45 0.45 -12.82
N LYS A 160 -9.19 1.51 -12.47
CA LYS A 160 -9.10 2.12 -11.15
C LYS A 160 -9.67 1.12 -10.15
N ILE A 161 -8.81 0.63 -9.28
CA ILE A 161 -9.13 -0.41 -8.33
C ILE A 161 -8.76 0.16 -6.97
N SER A 162 -9.77 0.62 -6.24
CA SER A 162 -9.59 0.90 -4.82
C SER A 162 -9.68 -0.39 -4.03
N ASP A 163 -8.90 -0.52 -2.96
CA ASP A 163 -8.91 -1.69 -2.08
C ASP A 163 -10.31 -1.94 -1.47
N ALA A 164 -11.19 -0.94 -1.47
CA ALA A 164 -12.58 -1.07 -1.03
C ALA A 164 -13.45 -1.94 -1.97
N ALA A 165 -13.10 -2.02 -3.25
CA ALA A 165 -13.80 -2.87 -4.23
C ALA A 165 -13.62 -4.38 -3.92
N PHE A 166 -12.69 -4.73 -3.06
CA PHE A 166 -12.32 -6.11 -2.72
C PHE A 166 -12.95 -6.63 -1.43
N LYS A 167 -13.78 -5.83 -0.75
CA LYS A 167 -14.54 -6.27 0.43
C LYS A 167 -15.46 -7.44 0.07
N GLY A 168 -15.09 -8.65 0.49
CA GLY A 168 -15.85 -9.89 0.27
C GLY A 168 -15.25 -10.87 -0.73
N THR A 169 -14.10 -10.54 -1.34
CA THR A 169 -13.34 -11.44 -2.24
C THR A 169 -12.12 -12.03 -1.51
N ASN A 170 -11.44 -13.03 -2.07
CA ASN A 170 -10.21 -13.58 -1.47
C ASN A 170 -9.09 -12.50 -1.45
N ILE A 171 -8.95 -11.81 -0.32
CA ILE A 171 -8.05 -10.65 -0.13
C ILE A 171 -6.59 -11.06 -0.38
N ASP A 172 -6.18 -12.27 0.02
CA ASP A 172 -4.83 -12.78 -0.21
C ASP A 172 -4.53 -12.92 -1.72
N ALA A 173 -5.44 -13.55 -2.46
CA ALA A 173 -5.28 -13.74 -3.91
C ALA A 173 -5.19 -12.39 -4.66
N ILE A 174 -6.02 -11.43 -4.27
CA ILE A 174 -6.02 -10.09 -4.86
C ILE A 174 -4.76 -9.32 -4.52
N THR A 175 -4.32 -9.36 -3.26
CA THR A 175 -3.10 -8.69 -2.82
C THR A 175 -1.88 -9.27 -3.53
N THR A 176 -1.85 -10.60 -3.69
CA THR A 176 -0.83 -11.29 -4.48
C THR A 176 -0.83 -10.84 -5.94
N TRP A 177 -2.00 -10.79 -6.58
CA TRP A 177 -2.13 -10.29 -7.95
C TRP A 177 -1.65 -8.86 -8.07
N ARG A 178 -2.10 -7.96 -7.18
CA ARG A 178 -1.69 -6.55 -7.12
C ARG A 178 -0.18 -6.41 -7.02
N VAL A 179 0.46 -7.12 -6.09
CA VAL A 179 1.93 -7.11 -5.92
C VAL A 179 2.66 -7.55 -7.19
N GLN A 180 2.25 -8.67 -7.78
CA GLN A 180 2.87 -9.20 -9.01
C GLN A 180 2.69 -8.25 -10.19
N THR A 181 1.50 -7.66 -10.35
CA THR A 181 1.22 -6.69 -11.41
C THR A 181 2.05 -5.42 -11.22
N VAL A 182 2.13 -4.87 -10.01
CA VAL A 182 2.96 -3.69 -9.72
C VAL A 182 4.43 -3.94 -10.02
N GLN A 183 4.97 -5.10 -9.62
CA GLN A 183 6.36 -5.50 -9.95
C GLN A 183 6.59 -5.59 -11.46
N TYR A 184 5.64 -6.17 -12.20
CA TYR A 184 5.71 -6.23 -13.66
C TYR A 184 5.68 -4.84 -14.29
N LEU A 185 4.76 -3.97 -13.87
CA LEU A 185 4.60 -2.63 -14.42
C LEU A 185 5.84 -1.77 -14.21
N GLU A 186 6.49 -1.85 -13.04
CA GLU A 186 7.72 -1.12 -12.77
C GLU A 186 8.85 -1.48 -13.73
N VAL A 187 8.95 -2.76 -14.10
CA VAL A 187 9.99 -3.28 -15.00
C VAL A 187 9.65 -3.04 -16.46
N ALA A 188 8.40 -3.26 -16.86
CA ALA A 188 7.94 -3.12 -18.24
C ALA A 188 7.77 -1.66 -18.65
N PHE A 189 7.38 -0.79 -17.71
CA PHE A 189 7.07 0.62 -17.94
C PHE A 189 7.75 1.52 -16.88
N PRO A 190 9.09 1.54 -16.83
CA PRO A 190 9.79 2.42 -15.90
C PRO A 190 9.39 3.88 -16.18
N PRO A 191 9.02 4.67 -15.15
CA PRO A 191 8.55 6.03 -15.37
C PRO A 191 9.67 6.88 -15.99
N SER A 192 9.30 7.58 -17.06
CA SER A 192 10.22 8.51 -17.72
C SER A 192 10.36 9.80 -16.89
N ARG A 193 11.39 10.61 -17.19
CA ARG A 193 11.50 11.95 -16.61
C ARG A 193 10.24 12.80 -16.87
N ARG A 194 9.73 12.73 -18.11
CA ARG A 194 8.53 13.44 -18.56
C ARG A 194 7.28 13.08 -17.74
N PHE A 195 7.15 11.82 -17.30
CA PHE A 195 6.03 11.39 -16.44
C PHE A 195 5.96 12.16 -15.11
N PHE A 196 7.12 12.53 -14.54
CA PHE A 196 7.18 13.33 -13.31
C PHE A 196 7.01 14.82 -13.61
N GLU A 197 7.56 15.32 -14.72
CA GLU A 197 7.38 16.71 -15.16
C GLU A 197 5.90 17.03 -15.44
N GLU A 198 5.18 16.15 -16.13
CA GLU A 198 3.73 16.33 -16.41
C GLU A 198 2.89 16.38 -15.13
N ARG A 199 3.26 15.59 -14.10
CA ARG A 199 2.60 15.65 -12.78
C ARG A 199 2.97 16.92 -12.02
N ALA A 200 4.22 17.36 -12.08
CA ALA A 200 4.67 18.61 -11.48
C ALA A 200 3.94 19.82 -12.10
N GLU A 201 3.80 19.85 -13.43
CA GLU A 201 3.00 20.85 -14.14
C GLU A 201 1.53 20.79 -13.72
N GLY A 202 0.97 19.59 -13.56
CA GLY A 202 -0.39 19.39 -13.06
C GLY A 202 -0.59 20.00 -11.67
N PHE A 203 0.35 19.76 -10.75
CA PHE A 203 0.33 20.35 -9.41
C PHE A 203 0.40 21.88 -9.47
N VAL A 204 1.37 22.44 -10.20
CA VAL A 204 1.56 23.89 -10.30
C VAL A 204 0.34 24.56 -10.90
N ARG A 205 -0.28 23.96 -11.92
CA ARG A 205 -1.51 24.48 -12.53
C ARG A 205 -2.68 24.46 -11.54
N GLN A 206 -2.83 23.37 -10.79
CA GLN A 206 -3.95 23.19 -9.86
C GLN A 206 -3.84 24.12 -8.65
N TYR A 207 -2.64 24.31 -8.11
CA TYR A 207 -2.38 25.09 -6.90
C TYR A 207 -1.66 26.40 -7.17
N ALA A 208 -1.82 26.97 -8.37
CA ALA A 208 -1.18 28.22 -8.77
C ALA A 208 -1.46 29.39 -7.82
N CYS A 209 -2.62 29.38 -7.14
CA CYS A 209 -2.98 30.40 -6.14
C CYS A 209 -2.15 30.36 -4.85
N LEU A 210 -1.40 29.28 -4.61
CA LEU A 210 -0.56 29.10 -3.42
C LEU A 210 0.94 29.21 -3.73
N LEU A 211 1.28 29.47 -4.99
CA LEU A 211 2.64 29.44 -5.50
C LEU A 211 3.05 30.84 -5.97
N GLN A 212 4.31 31.19 -5.75
CA GLN A 212 4.93 32.28 -6.50
C GLN A 212 5.16 31.86 -7.97
N GLN A 213 5.65 32.78 -8.80
CA GLN A 213 5.96 32.46 -10.19
C GLN A 213 6.96 31.30 -10.28
N VAL A 214 6.52 30.18 -10.87
CA VAL A 214 7.31 28.96 -11.01
C VAL A 214 8.11 28.99 -12.30
N HIS A 215 9.42 28.80 -12.20
CA HIS A 215 10.33 28.66 -13.35
C HIS A 215 10.62 27.19 -13.68
N GLU A 216 11.27 26.95 -14.82
CA GLU A 216 11.59 25.60 -15.30
C GLU A 216 12.46 24.80 -14.30
N ASP A 217 13.42 25.46 -13.65
CA ASP A 217 14.28 24.81 -12.64
C ASP A 217 13.47 24.35 -11.41
N THR A 218 12.50 25.15 -10.97
CA THR A 218 11.60 24.80 -9.85
C THR A 218 10.71 23.61 -10.20
N LEU A 219 10.21 23.55 -11.45
CA LEU A 219 9.45 22.39 -11.94
C LEU A 219 10.31 21.12 -11.94
N LEU A 220 11.59 21.25 -12.32
CA LEU A 220 12.52 20.13 -12.31
C LEU A 220 12.81 19.62 -10.88
N GLU A 221 12.92 20.51 -9.90
CA GLU A 221 13.05 20.15 -8.49
C GLU A 221 11.81 19.42 -7.97
N LEU A 222 10.62 19.93 -8.29
CA LEU A 222 9.36 19.27 -7.93
C LEU A 222 9.22 17.89 -8.59
N ALA A 223 9.60 17.75 -9.87
CA ALA A 223 9.61 16.47 -10.57
C ALA A 223 10.58 15.46 -9.91
N LYS A 224 11.75 15.92 -9.44
CA LYS A 224 12.69 15.07 -8.68
C LYS A 224 12.08 14.63 -7.34
N LEU A 225 11.42 15.53 -6.62
CA LEU A 225 10.71 15.23 -5.37
C LEU A 225 9.63 14.16 -5.61
N MET A 226 8.80 14.34 -6.65
CA MET A 226 7.80 13.34 -7.05
C MET A 226 8.44 11.99 -7.38
N GLY A 227 9.59 11.99 -8.05
CA GLY A 227 10.36 10.77 -8.32
C GLY A 227 10.89 10.07 -7.07
N GLN A 228 11.26 10.81 -6.01
CA GLN A 228 11.63 10.24 -4.72
C GLN A 228 10.42 9.63 -4.01
N PHE A 229 9.29 10.34 -3.97
CA PHE A 229 8.07 9.83 -3.37
C PHE A 229 7.53 8.60 -4.11
N TYR A 230 7.60 8.59 -5.44
CA TYR A 230 7.27 7.43 -6.27
C TYR A 230 8.03 6.18 -5.84
N LYS A 231 9.35 6.28 -5.58
CA LYS A 231 10.14 5.12 -5.14
C LYS A 231 9.60 4.55 -3.83
N LEU A 232 9.24 5.42 -2.88
CA LEU A 232 8.64 5.01 -1.61
C LEU A 232 7.27 4.36 -1.81
N ALA A 233 6.42 4.97 -2.64
CA ALA A 233 5.11 4.42 -2.98
C ALA A 233 5.21 3.04 -3.62
N MET A 234 6.16 2.84 -4.53
CA MET A 234 6.41 1.53 -5.14
C MET A 234 6.86 0.48 -4.12
N GLN A 235 7.69 0.85 -3.14
CA GLN A 235 8.05 -0.07 -2.06
C GLN A 235 6.84 -0.45 -1.21
N LEU A 236 5.91 0.48 -0.96
CA LEU A 236 4.66 0.20 -0.24
C LEU A 236 3.74 -0.72 -1.05
N TRP A 237 3.52 -0.42 -2.33
CA TRP A 237 2.69 -1.26 -3.18
C TRP A 237 3.31 -2.64 -3.43
N LYS A 238 4.63 -2.82 -3.41
CA LYS A 238 5.21 -4.16 -3.58
C LYS A 238 5.06 -5.06 -2.33
N ARG A 239 4.50 -4.55 -1.23
CA ARG A 239 4.25 -5.34 -0.02
C ARG A 239 2.92 -6.06 -0.10
N HIS A 240 2.84 -7.22 0.55
CA HIS A 240 1.60 -7.98 0.70
C HIS A 240 0.75 -7.38 1.84
N ALA A 241 0.26 -6.16 1.58
CA ALA A 241 -0.54 -5.37 2.49
C ALA A 241 -1.56 -4.54 1.72
N LEU A 242 -2.66 -4.20 2.41
CA LEU A 242 -3.61 -3.17 1.98
C LEU A 242 -3.04 -1.82 2.37
N ILE A 243 -2.98 -0.88 1.42
CA ILE A 243 -2.42 0.46 1.65
C ILE A 243 -3.57 1.45 1.67
N SER A 244 -3.56 2.37 2.64
CA SER A 244 -4.56 3.42 2.72
C SER A 244 -3.95 4.77 3.08
N VAL A 245 -4.46 5.79 2.41
CA VAL A 245 -4.20 7.20 2.70
C VAL A 245 -5.48 7.76 3.32
N GLU A 246 -5.34 8.34 4.50
CA GLU A 246 -6.46 8.80 5.30
C GLU A 246 -6.33 10.30 5.63
N GLY A 247 -7.36 11.07 5.29
CA GLY A 247 -7.44 12.51 5.54
C GLY A 247 -8.72 12.92 6.27
N LEU A 248 -9.24 14.11 5.95
CA LEU A 248 -10.43 14.70 6.59
C LEU A 248 -11.71 13.89 6.38
N GLU A 249 -11.71 12.96 5.43
CA GLU A 249 -12.81 12.03 5.20
C GLU A 249 -13.00 11.06 6.38
N GLN A 250 -11.97 10.86 7.20
CA GLN A 250 -12.02 9.98 8.36
C GLN A 250 -12.52 10.74 9.60
N GLU A 251 -13.56 10.20 10.24
CA GLU A 251 -14.17 10.82 11.43
C GLU A 251 -13.18 11.03 12.57
N ASN A 252 -12.23 10.09 12.74
CA ASN A 252 -11.20 10.17 13.77
C ASN A 252 -10.06 11.16 13.43
N LEU A 253 -10.09 11.80 12.27
CA LEU A 253 -9.14 12.83 11.84
C LEU A 253 -9.77 14.23 11.76
N LYS A 254 -11.07 14.38 12.05
CA LYS A 254 -11.77 15.68 12.05
C LYS A 254 -11.49 16.55 13.28
N HIS A 255 -10.99 15.96 14.35
CA HIS A 255 -10.70 16.66 15.60
C HIS A 255 -9.33 16.25 16.12
N PHE A 256 -8.56 17.22 16.60
CA PHE A 256 -7.23 16.97 17.13
C PHE A 256 -7.28 16.27 18.48
N ARG A 257 -6.39 15.30 18.68
CA ARG A 257 -6.26 14.52 19.92
C ARG A 257 -4.78 14.25 20.20
N SER A 258 -4.22 14.92 21.18
CA SER A 258 -2.82 14.77 21.62
C SER A 258 -2.48 13.36 22.09
N ALA A 259 -3.43 12.66 22.70
CA ALA A 259 -3.26 11.27 23.14
C ALA A 259 -3.23 10.25 21.98
N GLN A 260 -3.57 10.68 20.76
CA GLN A 260 -3.62 9.78 19.60
C GLN A 260 -2.23 9.68 18.96
N PRO A 261 -1.58 8.50 18.97
CA PRO A 261 -0.17 8.38 18.61
C PRO A 261 0.12 8.56 17.11
N ASP A 262 -0.93 8.55 16.27
CA ASP A 262 -0.83 8.63 14.81
C ASP A 262 -1.32 9.96 14.21
N MET A 263 -1.44 10.98 15.06
CA MET A 263 -1.75 12.36 14.70
C MET A 263 -0.80 13.32 15.41
N GLU A 264 -0.35 14.35 14.70
CA GLU A 264 0.56 15.39 15.20
C GLU A 264 0.04 16.76 14.76
N ALA A 265 0.24 17.77 15.60
CA ALA A 265 -0.04 19.16 15.22
C ALA A 265 1.12 19.71 14.39
N GLU A 266 0.83 20.58 13.43
CA GLU A 266 1.84 21.27 12.64
C GLU A 266 2.71 22.21 13.51
N ASP A 267 4.00 22.37 13.16
CA ASP A 267 5.00 23.08 13.95
C ASP A 267 4.60 24.52 14.32
N SER A 268 3.92 25.27 13.45
CA SER A 268 3.48 26.64 13.72
C SER A 268 2.44 26.69 14.86
N VAL A 269 1.57 25.69 14.94
CA VAL A 269 0.58 25.55 16.03
C VAL A 269 1.28 25.33 17.36
N LEU A 270 2.28 24.45 17.37
CA LEU A 270 3.07 24.12 18.57
C LEU A 270 3.90 25.31 19.08
N ARG A 271 4.38 26.17 18.18
CA ARG A 271 5.14 27.37 18.53
C ARG A 271 4.26 28.51 19.02
N GLY A 272 3.03 28.61 18.49
CA GLY A 272 2.08 29.68 18.83
C GLY A 272 1.33 29.48 20.14
N GLY A 273 0.93 28.25 20.47
CA GLY A 273 0.19 27.97 21.70
C GLY A 273 1.12 27.53 22.82
N GLY A 274 1.52 28.49 23.66
CA GLY A 274 2.30 28.24 24.88
C GLY A 274 1.55 27.37 25.90
N GLY A 275 1.54 26.05 25.69
CA GLY A 275 1.01 25.06 26.64
C GLY A 275 -0.51 24.90 26.65
N GLU A 276 -1.24 25.38 25.64
CA GLU A 276 -2.68 25.18 25.55
C GLU A 276 -3.04 23.75 25.13
N ASN A 277 -4.10 23.19 25.74
CA ASN A 277 -4.64 21.90 25.34
C ASN A 277 -5.50 22.08 24.08
N PHE A 278 -4.99 21.65 22.93
CA PHE A 278 -5.73 21.66 21.66
C PHE A 278 -6.68 20.48 21.50
N ASP A 279 -6.77 19.58 22.50
CA ASP A 279 -7.63 18.40 22.42
C ASP A 279 -9.09 18.75 22.13
N GLY A 280 -9.66 18.04 21.17
CA GLY A 280 -11.03 18.22 20.73
C GLY A 280 -11.24 19.41 19.80
N ARG A 281 -10.22 20.24 19.53
CA ARG A 281 -10.34 21.30 18.53
C ARG A 281 -10.56 20.70 17.13
N PRO A 282 -11.43 21.30 16.31
CA PRO A 282 -11.67 20.84 14.95
C PRO A 282 -10.42 21.05 14.10
N VAL A 283 -10.08 20.04 13.31
CA VAL A 283 -9.00 20.11 12.32
C VAL A 283 -9.49 20.94 11.16
N GLN A 284 -8.76 22.00 10.85
CA GLN A 284 -9.08 22.84 9.70
C GLN A 284 -8.29 22.37 8.48
N VAL A 285 -6.97 22.22 8.59
CA VAL A 285 -6.11 21.81 7.47
C VAL A 285 -5.52 20.44 7.74
N MET A 286 -5.61 19.54 6.76
CA MET A 286 -4.85 18.30 6.72
C MET A 286 -3.50 18.55 6.04
N VAL A 287 -2.50 18.95 6.84
CA VAL A 287 -1.15 19.28 6.35
C VAL A 287 -0.42 18.05 5.80
N ARG A 288 -0.68 16.88 6.37
CA ARG A 288 -0.21 15.61 5.81
C ARG A 288 -1.23 14.52 6.09
N PRO A 289 -1.75 13.83 5.07
CA PRO A 289 -2.58 12.64 5.27
C PRO A 289 -1.83 11.53 6.03
N ARG A 290 -2.56 10.74 6.81
CA ARG A 290 -2.03 9.55 7.47
C ARG A 290 -1.85 8.43 6.45
N ILE A 291 -0.65 7.86 6.35
CA ILE A 291 -0.37 6.71 5.46
C ILE A 291 -0.27 5.46 6.32
N VAL A 292 -1.08 4.46 6.02
CA VAL A 292 -1.13 3.21 6.79
C VAL A 292 -1.17 1.98 5.89
N SER A 293 -0.88 0.84 6.50
CA SER A 293 -1.14 -0.44 5.88
C SER A 293 -1.65 -1.49 6.86
N GLN A 294 -2.30 -2.52 6.34
CA GLN A 294 -2.60 -3.75 7.06
C GLN A 294 -2.01 -4.93 6.29
N LEU A 295 -1.09 -5.66 6.92
CA LEU A 295 -0.52 -6.86 6.31
C LEU A 295 -1.63 -7.89 6.09
N VAL A 296 -1.60 -8.55 4.93
CA VAL A 296 -2.55 -9.62 4.61
C VAL A 296 -1.84 -10.96 4.86
N HIS A 297 -2.44 -11.83 5.65
CA HIS A 297 -1.95 -13.18 5.86
C HIS A 297 -2.46 -14.12 4.76
N GLN A 298 -1.81 -15.28 4.60
CA GLN A 298 -2.12 -16.25 3.55
C GLN A 298 -3.55 -16.84 3.64
N ASP A 299 -4.21 -16.70 4.79
CA ASP A 299 -5.60 -17.08 5.01
C ASP A 299 -6.58 -15.91 4.83
N GLY A 300 -6.09 -14.75 4.38
CA GLY A 300 -6.85 -13.52 4.19
C GLY A 300 -7.10 -12.74 5.48
N GLN A 301 -6.56 -13.17 6.63
CA GLN A 301 -6.63 -12.38 7.86
C GLN A 301 -5.78 -11.11 7.76
N LEU A 302 -6.25 -10.04 8.37
CA LEU A 302 -5.54 -8.77 8.42
C LEU A 302 -4.78 -8.66 9.74
N ALA A 303 -3.50 -8.30 9.65
CA ALA A 303 -2.70 -7.98 10.82
C ALA A 303 -3.08 -6.63 11.43
N ASP A 304 -2.44 -6.32 12.55
CA ASP A 304 -2.52 -4.99 13.15
C ASP A 304 -2.09 -3.91 12.17
N ARG A 305 -2.76 -2.78 12.30
CA ARG A 305 -2.56 -1.62 11.45
C ARG A 305 -1.18 -1.01 11.72
N VAL A 306 -0.43 -0.83 10.64
CA VAL A 306 0.89 -0.19 10.64
C VAL A 306 0.76 1.25 10.16
N VAL A 307 1.32 2.19 10.92
CA VAL A 307 1.42 3.60 10.51
C VAL A 307 2.79 3.84 9.89
N TRP A 308 2.79 4.33 8.64
CA TRP A 308 3.98 4.69 7.88
C TRP A 308 4.32 6.17 8.03
N ALA A 309 3.29 7.01 7.97
CA ALA A 309 3.36 8.44 8.22
C ALA A 309 2.12 8.85 9.02
N LYS A 310 2.34 9.62 10.08
CA LYS A 310 1.26 10.16 10.91
C LYS A 310 0.54 11.29 10.19
N ALA A 311 -0.74 11.47 10.52
CA ALA A 311 -1.45 12.67 10.10
C ALA A 311 -0.79 13.89 10.74
N VAL A 312 -0.55 14.93 9.96
CA VAL A 312 -0.16 16.26 10.48
C VAL A 312 -1.31 17.19 10.20
N VAL A 313 -1.76 17.89 11.23
CA VAL A 313 -2.96 18.72 11.17
C VAL A 313 -2.69 20.12 11.67
N TRP A 314 -3.36 21.09 11.06
CA TRP A 314 -3.44 22.43 11.59
C TRP A 314 -4.77 22.61 12.34
N VAL A 315 -4.68 23.15 13.54
CA VAL A 315 -5.81 23.58 14.37
C VAL A 315 -5.55 25.02 14.81
N SER A 316 -6.62 25.79 14.97
CA SER A 316 -6.50 27.15 15.51
C SER A 316 -5.91 27.11 16.92
N SER A 317 -4.97 28.01 17.19
CA SER A 317 -4.37 28.21 18.51
C SER A 317 -5.09 29.26 19.36
N THR A 318 -6.05 29.98 18.79
CA THR A 318 -6.86 31.01 19.46
C THR A 318 -8.20 30.50 19.92
#